data_AF-A0A139W9Z0-F1
#
_entry.id   AF-A0A139W9Z0-F1
#
_cell.length_a   1.000
_cell.length_b   1.000
_cell.length_c   1.000
_cell.angle_alpha   90.00
_cell.angle_beta   90.00
_cell.angle_gamma   90.00
#
_symmetry.space_group_name_H-M   'P 1'
#
loop_
_entity.id
_entity.type
_entity.pdbx_description
1 polymer ?
#
loop_
_entity_poly.entity_id
_entity_poly.type
_entity_poly.pdbx_seq_one_letter_code
_entity_poly.pdbx_strand_id
1 'polypeptide(L)'
;MKKKSPAFKNLKPKIFGSGSSFEGLKVGQPGEFDIDVLLTLPEETQPVVKPSNVPGFVQLQLPGFDKLTKTDPELHKVMCKFVDNQNYLLTTQMKSSFMQSIFDKTFPMSGRQKITRVQSQGPALTLTIEGFNISVLVDLVPCFILPERDDFFLVPKEPKREHSHLARYWRLSFQKQERELMFDKNWMKPTIRVMKCMRDHLKHKVSSYAIKTVFF
;
A
#
# COMPACT_ATOMS: atom_id res chain seq x y z
N MET A 1 -5.60 -4.77 -14.75
CA MET A 1 -6.44 -4.38 -13.60
C MET A 1 -7.58 -3.45 -14.02
N LYS A 2 -7.35 -2.19 -14.42
CA LYS A 2 -8.41 -1.22 -14.82
C LYS A 2 -9.42 -1.77 -15.86
N LYS A 3 -8.95 -2.50 -16.88
CA LYS A 3 -9.82 -3.11 -17.91
C LYS A 3 -10.68 -4.28 -17.41
N LYS A 4 -10.27 -4.93 -16.32
CA LYS A 4 -10.90 -6.15 -15.78
C LYS A 4 -11.79 -5.90 -14.56
N SER A 5 -11.77 -4.67 -14.02
CA SER A 5 -12.59 -4.27 -12.87
C SER A 5 -13.00 -2.79 -13.00
N PRO A 6 -14.26 -2.49 -13.37
CA PRO A 6 -14.79 -1.14 -13.38
C PRO A 6 -14.70 -0.47 -12.01
N ALA A 7 -15.06 -1.17 -10.92
CA ALA A 7 -14.88 -0.67 -9.55
C ALA A 7 -13.42 -0.23 -9.26
N PHE A 8 -12.42 -1.04 -9.64
CA PHE A 8 -11.02 -0.64 -9.52
C PHE A 8 -10.70 0.60 -10.36
N LYS A 9 -11.23 0.71 -11.59
CA LYS A 9 -11.06 1.89 -12.43
C LYS A 9 -11.67 3.14 -11.79
N ASN A 10 -12.84 3.02 -11.17
CA ASN A 10 -13.59 4.14 -10.57
C ASN A 10 -12.93 4.68 -9.30
N LEU A 11 -12.11 3.86 -8.62
CA LEU A 11 -11.19 4.31 -7.57
C LEU A 11 -9.94 5.05 -8.10
N LYS A 12 -9.92 5.42 -9.39
CA LYS A 12 -8.89 6.24 -10.07
C LYS A 12 -7.44 5.85 -9.70
N PRO A 13 -7.01 4.58 -9.90
CA PRO A 13 -5.75 4.10 -9.36
C PRO A 13 -4.56 4.79 -10.02
N LYS A 14 -3.64 5.26 -9.18
CA LYS A 14 -2.32 5.80 -9.54
C LYS A 14 -1.23 4.89 -8.97
N ILE A 15 -0.09 4.84 -9.64
CA ILE A 15 1.07 4.05 -9.21
C ILE A 15 2.08 4.99 -8.57
N PHE A 16 2.57 4.63 -7.40
CA PHE A 16 3.64 5.32 -6.71
C PHE A 16 4.74 4.32 -6.37
N GLY A 17 5.88 4.42 -7.05
CA GLY A 17 7.05 3.61 -6.69
C GLY A 17 7.54 4.05 -5.33
N SER A 18 7.67 3.12 -4.39
CA SER A 18 8.02 3.35 -2.99
C SER A 18 9.25 2.54 -2.58
N GLY A 19 9.74 2.74 -1.36
CA GLY A 19 10.81 1.92 -0.82
C GLY A 19 12.18 2.15 -1.44
N SER A 20 13.11 1.25 -1.11
CA SER A 20 14.55 1.51 -1.26
C SER A 20 15.01 1.60 -2.72
N SER A 21 14.35 0.89 -3.63
CA SER A 21 14.71 0.88 -5.06
C SER A 21 14.39 2.23 -5.71
N PHE A 22 13.24 2.83 -5.39
CA PHE A 22 12.85 4.14 -5.93
C PHE A 22 13.48 5.33 -5.18
N GLU A 23 13.87 5.14 -3.91
CA GLU A 23 14.51 6.19 -3.10
C GLU A 23 16.04 6.27 -3.28
N GLY A 24 16.64 5.34 -4.03
CA GLY A 24 18.10 5.23 -4.19
C GLY A 24 18.82 4.74 -2.93
N LEU A 25 18.11 3.99 -2.07
CA LEU A 25 18.61 3.45 -0.81
C LEU A 25 18.88 1.93 -0.88
N LYS A 26 18.70 1.28 -2.03
CA LYS A 26 18.91 -0.16 -2.19
C LYS A 26 20.40 -0.49 -2.00
N VAL A 27 20.65 -1.60 -1.33
CA VAL A 27 21.96 -2.23 -1.15
C VAL A 27 21.87 -3.64 -1.73
N GLY A 28 22.92 -4.10 -2.40
CA GLY A 28 22.90 -5.37 -3.15
C GLY A 28 22.18 -5.28 -4.50
N GLN A 29 21.80 -6.44 -5.05
CA GLN A 29 21.17 -6.54 -6.37
C GLN A 29 19.70 -6.04 -6.36
N PRO A 30 19.23 -5.46 -7.47
CA PRO A 30 17.85 -4.99 -7.61
C PRO A 30 16.89 -6.17 -7.85
N GLY A 31 16.60 -6.94 -6.79
CA GLY A 31 15.69 -8.10 -6.85
C GLY A 31 14.27 -7.83 -6.37
N GLU A 32 13.95 -6.61 -5.91
CA GLU A 32 12.67 -6.31 -5.26
C GLU A 32 12.26 -4.84 -5.47
N PHE A 33 10.96 -4.64 -5.73
CA PHE A 33 10.35 -3.33 -5.99
C PHE A 33 9.09 -3.09 -5.17
N ASP A 34 9.18 -2.01 -4.38
CA ASP A 34 8.16 -1.24 -3.69
C ASP A 34 7.10 -0.57 -4.60
N ILE A 35 5.85 -1.01 -4.69
CA ILE A 35 4.83 -0.25 -5.44
C ILE A 35 3.54 -0.06 -4.63
N ASP A 36 3.25 1.20 -4.32
CA ASP A 36 1.99 1.63 -3.74
C ASP A 36 0.97 1.89 -4.87
N VAL A 37 -0.18 1.20 -4.81
CA VAL A 37 -1.33 1.41 -5.69
C VAL A 37 -2.29 2.38 -4.98
N LEU A 38 -2.18 3.67 -5.31
CA LEU A 38 -2.94 4.74 -4.68
C LEU A 38 -4.36 4.80 -5.26
N LEU A 39 -5.35 4.46 -4.44
CA LEU A 39 -6.77 4.50 -4.73
C LEU A 39 -7.39 5.78 -4.17
N THR A 40 -8.17 6.49 -4.98
CA THR A 40 -8.89 7.70 -4.56
C THR A 40 -10.31 7.32 -4.20
N LEU A 41 -10.75 7.67 -2.99
CA LEU A 41 -12.15 7.49 -2.59
C LEU A 41 -13.05 8.50 -3.31
N PRO A 42 -14.29 8.14 -3.70
CA PRO A 42 -15.23 9.11 -4.25
C PRO A 42 -15.60 10.18 -3.21
N GLU A 43 -15.65 11.45 -3.63
CA GLU A 43 -15.92 12.59 -2.74
C GLU A 43 -17.29 12.48 -2.05
N GLU A 44 -18.28 11.91 -2.73
CA GLU A 44 -19.62 11.70 -2.18
C GLU A 44 -19.63 10.78 -0.95
N THR A 45 -18.61 9.93 -0.77
CA THR A 45 -18.46 9.09 0.42
C THR A 45 -18.08 9.87 1.67
N GLN A 46 -17.67 11.14 1.51
CA GLN A 46 -17.29 12.07 2.57
C GLN A 46 -16.26 11.46 3.54
N PRO A 47 -15.10 10.98 3.06
CA PRO A 47 -14.18 10.20 3.87
C PRO A 47 -13.66 10.98 5.08
N VAL A 48 -13.83 10.42 6.28
CA VAL A 48 -13.38 11.00 7.55
C VAL A 48 -12.34 10.10 8.20
N VAL A 49 -11.13 10.64 8.39
CA VAL A 49 -10.08 9.98 9.18
C VAL A 49 -10.32 10.26 10.65
N LYS A 50 -10.55 9.19 11.42
CA LYS A 50 -10.70 9.25 12.87
C LYS A 50 -9.38 8.86 13.56
N PRO A 51 -8.92 9.65 14.55
CA PRO A 51 -7.76 9.28 15.34
C PRO A 51 -8.03 7.98 16.08
N SER A 52 -6.98 7.19 16.29
CA SER A 52 -7.02 6.01 17.15
C SER A 52 -6.12 6.21 18.37
N ASN A 53 -6.26 5.36 19.38
CA ASN A 53 -5.38 5.30 20.53
C ASN A 53 -4.05 4.57 20.25
N VAL A 54 -3.82 4.12 19.02
CA VAL A 54 -2.59 3.43 18.60
C VAL A 54 -1.76 4.38 17.72
N PRO A 55 -0.57 4.81 18.17
CA PRO A 55 0.29 5.72 17.40
C PRO A 55 0.56 5.21 15.98
N GLY A 56 0.43 6.10 15.00
CA GLY A 56 0.62 5.79 13.58
C GLY A 56 -0.55 5.05 12.91
N PHE A 57 -1.63 4.77 13.63
CA PHE A 57 -2.84 4.19 13.07
C PHE A 57 -4.07 5.10 13.23
N VAL A 58 -4.99 4.97 12.29
CA VAL A 58 -6.25 5.70 12.22
C VAL A 58 -7.37 4.76 11.79
N GLN A 59 -8.61 5.22 11.89
CA GLN A 59 -9.77 4.54 11.31
C GLN A 59 -10.37 5.43 10.21
N LEU A 60 -10.86 4.83 9.14
CA LEU A 60 -11.47 5.57 8.04
C LEU A 60 -12.97 5.26 7.98
N GLN A 61 -13.80 6.29 8.17
CA GLN A 61 -15.24 6.19 8.03
C GLN A 61 -15.72 6.90 6.77
N LEU A 62 -16.76 6.38 6.15
CA LEU A 62 -17.40 6.90 4.94
C LEU A 62 -18.87 7.27 5.22
N PRO A 63 -19.18 8.36 5.96
CA PRO A 63 -20.55 8.71 6.32
C PRO A 63 -21.49 8.85 5.11
N GLY A 64 -20.96 9.25 3.95
CA GLY A 64 -21.71 9.36 2.70
C GLY A 64 -21.77 8.08 1.86
N PHE A 65 -21.35 6.93 2.39
CA PHE A 65 -21.21 5.68 1.62
C PHE A 65 -22.49 5.28 0.86
N ASP A 66 -23.65 5.44 1.49
CA ASP A 66 -24.95 5.11 0.87
C ASP A 66 -25.25 5.94 -0.39
N LYS A 67 -24.63 7.11 -0.57
CA LYS A 67 -24.79 7.92 -1.79
C LYS A 67 -24.26 7.20 -3.03
N LEU A 68 -23.30 6.29 -2.87
CA LEU A 68 -22.78 5.46 -3.97
C LEU A 68 -23.86 4.54 -4.56
N THR A 69 -24.91 4.19 -3.81
CA THR A 69 -26.04 3.41 -4.37
C THR A 69 -26.69 4.10 -5.57
N LYS A 70 -26.58 5.43 -5.66
CA LYS A 70 -27.14 6.25 -6.74
C LYS A 70 -26.08 6.66 -7.76
N THR A 71 -24.89 7.05 -7.31
CA THR A 71 -23.84 7.61 -8.20
C THR A 71 -23.01 6.52 -8.88
N ASP A 72 -22.70 5.43 -8.18
CA ASP A 72 -21.93 4.30 -8.69
C ASP A 72 -22.35 2.98 -8.01
N PRO A 73 -23.49 2.40 -8.43
CA PRO A 73 -24.05 1.20 -7.79
C PRO A 73 -23.12 -0.02 -7.87
N GLU A 74 -22.29 -0.11 -8.92
CA GLU A 74 -21.32 -1.19 -9.07
C GLU A 74 -20.19 -1.05 -8.04
N LEU A 75 -19.63 0.15 -7.88
CA LEU A 75 -18.62 0.41 -6.87
C LEU A 75 -19.18 0.20 -5.46
N HIS A 76 -20.39 0.69 -5.18
CA HIS A 76 -21.07 0.46 -3.90
C HIS A 76 -21.12 -1.04 -3.57
N LYS A 77 -21.64 -1.86 -4.49
CA LYS A 77 -21.75 -3.32 -4.32
C LYS A 77 -20.39 -3.98 -4.04
N VAL A 78 -19.33 -3.52 -4.69
CA VAL A 78 -17.98 -4.05 -4.47
C VAL A 78 -17.41 -3.59 -3.13
N MET A 79 -17.58 -2.32 -2.78
CA MET A 79 -17.12 -1.74 -1.53
C MET A 79 -17.83 -2.31 -0.31
N CYS A 80 -19.09 -2.76 -0.41
CA CYS A 80 -19.78 -3.48 0.67
C CYS A 80 -19.03 -4.73 1.18
N LYS A 81 -18.08 -5.27 0.40
CA LYS A 81 -17.23 -6.40 0.86
C LYS A 81 -16.16 -5.97 1.86
N PHE A 82 -15.81 -4.68 1.88
CA PHE A 82 -14.72 -4.13 2.69
C PHE A 82 -15.09 -2.79 3.35
N VAL A 83 -16.39 -2.54 3.50
CA VAL A 83 -16.97 -1.47 4.30
C VAL A 83 -17.99 -2.13 5.23
N ASP A 84 -17.89 -1.89 6.53
CA ASP A 84 -18.84 -2.48 7.49
C ASP A 84 -20.15 -1.70 7.60
N ASN A 85 -21.07 -2.23 8.40
CA ASN A 85 -22.40 -1.63 8.65
C ASN A 85 -22.36 -0.27 9.37
N GLN A 86 -21.20 0.15 9.89
CA GLN A 86 -20.97 1.47 10.47
C GLN A 86 -20.19 2.38 9.51
N ASN A 87 -20.11 1.98 8.24
CA ASN A 87 -19.40 2.65 7.16
C ASN A 87 -17.88 2.80 7.42
N TYR A 88 -17.28 1.92 8.21
CA TYR A 88 -15.82 1.87 8.34
C TYR A 88 -15.21 1.02 7.24
N LEU A 89 -14.16 1.55 6.63
CA LEU A 89 -13.36 0.84 5.66
C LEU A 89 -12.48 -0.21 6.37
N LEU A 90 -12.50 -1.45 5.88
CA LEU A 90 -11.85 -2.59 6.51
C LEU A 90 -10.58 -3.02 5.77
N THR A 91 -9.44 -3.07 6.47
CA THR A 91 -8.13 -3.41 5.90
C THR A 91 -8.03 -4.84 5.43
N THR A 92 -8.43 -5.80 6.27
CA THR A 92 -8.33 -7.23 5.98
C THR A 92 -9.10 -7.58 4.71
N GLN A 93 -10.36 -7.14 4.64
CA GLN A 93 -11.27 -7.43 3.54
C GLN A 93 -10.91 -6.64 2.28
N MET A 94 -10.42 -5.40 2.40
CA MET A 94 -9.96 -4.65 1.24
C MET A 94 -8.81 -5.40 0.55
N LYS A 95 -7.87 -5.96 1.33
CA LYS A 95 -6.79 -6.78 0.78
C LYS A 95 -7.30 -8.12 0.24
N SER A 96 -7.98 -8.91 1.08
CA SER A 96 -8.32 -10.31 0.80
C SER A 96 -9.49 -10.48 -0.17
N SER A 97 -10.47 -9.57 -0.16
CA SER A 97 -11.70 -9.69 -0.94
C SER A 97 -11.68 -8.85 -2.20
N PHE A 98 -11.16 -7.63 -2.14
CA PHE A 98 -11.16 -6.71 -3.28
C PHE A 98 -9.88 -6.82 -4.11
N MET A 99 -8.73 -6.50 -3.52
CA MET A 99 -7.47 -6.49 -4.25
C MET A 99 -7.13 -7.87 -4.80
N GLN A 100 -7.21 -8.91 -3.97
CA GLN A 100 -6.99 -10.28 -4.40
C GLN A 100 -7.87 -10.68 -5.60
N SER A 101 -9.17 -10.35 -5.56
CA SER A 101 -10.10 -10.64 -6.67
C SER A 101 -9.68 -9.96 -7.98
N ILE A 102 -9.15 -8.74 -7.93
CA ILE A 102 -8.67 -8.04 -9.12
C ILE A 102 -7.42 -8.71 -9.67
N PHE A 103 -6.52 -9.17 -8.80
CA PHE A 103 -5.32 -9.90 -9.20
C PHE A 103 -5.68 -11.20 -9.92
N ASP A 104 -6.51 -12.04 -9.31
CA ASP A 104 -6.88 -13.35 -9.85
C ASP A 104 -7.54 -13.21 -11.24
N LYS A 105 -8.30 -12.12 -11.46
CA LYS A 105 -8.92 -11.80 -12.76
C LYS A 105 -7.95 -11.21 -13.79
N THR A 106 -6.87 -10.57 -13.35
CA THR A 106 -5.97 -9.80 -14.23
C THR A 106 -4.78 -10.60 -14.70
N PHE A 107 -4.24 -11.48 -13.86
CA PHE A 107 -2.97 -12.18 -14.12
C PHE A 107 -3.15 -13.70 -14.34
N PRO A 108 -4.01 -14.16 -15.27
CA PRO A 108 -3.87 -15.53 -15.76
C PRO A 108 -2.54 -15.65 -16.51
N MET A 109 -1.83 -16.77 -16.31
CA MET A 109 -0.43 -17.02 -16.68
C MET A 109 -0.12 -17.02 -18.19
N SER A 110 -0.30 -15.92 -18.91
CA SER A 110 -0.09 -15.93 -20.37
C SER A 110 0.67 -14.70 -20.86
N GLY A 111 1.92 -14.94 -21.27
CA GLY A 111 2.85 -13.97 -21.85
C GLY A 111 4.27 -14.56 -21.96
N ARG A 112 5.21 -13.82 -22.58
CA ARG A 112 6.66 -14.17 -22.62
C ARG A 112 7.33 -14.12 -21.24
N GLN A 113 6.72 -13.41 -20.29
CA GLN A 113 7.17 -13.30 -18.91
C GLN A 113 6.21 -14.11 -18.05
N LYS A 114 6.76 -14.92 -17.14
CA LYS A 114 5.97 -15.71 -16.21
C LYS A 114 5.74 -14.85 -14.96
N ILE A 115 4.50 -14.42 -14.76
CA ILE A 115 4.10 -13.71 -13.55
C ILE A 115 3.45 -14.74 -12.64
N THR A 116 4.13 -15.07 -11.55
CA THR A 116 3.61 -15.97 -10.52
C THR A 116 3.30 -15.18 -9.27
N ARG A 117 2.17 -15.53 -8.64
CA ARG A 117 1.88 -15.05 -7.30
C ARG A 117 2.67 -15.91 -6.32
N VAL A 118 3.37 -15.27 -5.39
CA VAL A 118 4.15 -15.99 -4.36
C VAL A 118 3.36 -16.09 -3.08
N GLN A 119 3.02 -14.95 -2.48
CA GLN A 119 2.37 -14.90 -1.18
C GLN A 119 1.82 -13.49 -0.89
N SER A 120 0.89 -13.40 0.05
CA SER A 120 0.46 -12.13 0.65
C SER A 120 1.05 -12.02 2.05
N GLN A 121 2.10 -11.23 2.23
CA GLN A 121 2.68 -10.93 3.56
C GLN A 121 2.44 -9.46 3.93
N GLY A 122 1.98 -9.23 5.15
CA GLY A 122 1.65 -7.87 5.61
C GLY A 122 0.64 -7.17 4.67
N PRO A 123 0.82 -5.88 4.37
CA PRO A 123 -0.10 -5.13 3.52
C PRO A 123 0.08 -5.40 2.01
N ALA A 124 1.16 -6.09 1.61
CA ALA A 124 1.52 -6.27 0.21
C ALA A 124 0.90 -7.52 -0.41
N LEU A 125 0.68 -7.45 -1.72
CA LEU A 125 0.47 -8.58 -2.62
C LEU A 125 1.74 -8.75 -3.46
N THR A 126 2.54 -9.78 -3.15
CA THR A 126 3.85 -9.98 -3.76
C THR A 126 3.73 -10.83 -5.03
N LEU A 127 4.26 -10.30 -6.13
CA LEU A 127 4.40 -10.98 -7.42
C LEU A 127 5.86 -11.35 -7.65
N THR A 128 6.11 -12.52 -8.21
CA THR A 128 7.36 -12.80 -8.91
C THR A 128 7.15 -12.59 -10.40
N ILE A 129 8.07 -11.82 -11.00
CA ILE A 129 8.17 -11.65 -12.44
C ILE A 129 9.45 -12.37 -12.88
N GLU A 130 9.29 -13.46 -13.61
CA GLU A 130 10.39 -14.24 -14.18
C GLU A 130 10.48 -13.99 -15.69
N GLY A 131 11.67 -13.65 -16.18
CA GLY A 131 11.94 -13.48 -17.59
C GLY A 131 13.39 -13.08 -17.85
N PHE A 132 13.93 -13.44 -19.01
CA PHE A 132 15.28 -13.05 -19.46
C PHE A 132 16.40 -13.38 -18.43
N ASN A 133 16.33 -14.54 -17.77
CA ASN A 133 17.24 -14.97 -16.70
C ASN A 133 17.26 -14.07 -15.46
N ILE A 134 16.22 -13.26 -15.27
CA ILE A 134 16.04 -12.40 -14.10
C ILE A 134 14.76 -12.84 -13.39
N SER A 135 14.81 -12.83 -12.06
CA SER A 135 13.64 -12.99 -11.19
C SER A 135 13.55 -11.76 -10.29
N VAL A 136 12.39 -11.10 -10.32
CA VAL A 136 12.13 -9.87 -9.57
C VAL A 136 10.88 -10.05 -8.72
N LEU A 137 10.97 -9.65 -7.45
CA LEU A 137 9.82 -9.52 -6.56
C LEU A 137 9.20 -8.13 -6.67
N VAL A 138 7.89 -8.05 -6.79
CA VAL A 138 7.15 -6.79 -6.84
C VAL A 138 6.07 -6.82 -5.77
N ASP A 139 6.22 -5.95 -4.78
CA ASP A 139 5.28 -5.79 -3.68
C ASP A 139 4.25 -4.73 -4.04
N LEU A 140 3.01 -5.17 -4.29
CA LEU A 140 1.90 -4.28 -4.62
C LEU A 140 1.10 -4.00 -3.35
N VAL A 141 1.26 -2.79 -2.80
CA VAL A 141 0.58 -2.35 -1.58
C VAL A 141 -0.60 -1.46 -1.97
N PRO A 142 -1.85 -1.87 -1.72
CA PRO A 142 -3.00 -1.06 -2.09
C PRO A 142 -3.25 -0.02 -1.00
N CYS A 143 -3.20 1.27 -1.35
CA CYS A 143 -3.30 2.38 -0.41
C CYS A 143 -4.47 3.28 -0.77
N PHE A 144 -5.04 3.98 0.21
CA PHE A 144 -6.01 5.05 -0.06
C PHE A 144 -5.39 6.43 0.10
N ILE A 145 -5.79 7.34 -0.79
CA ILE A 145 -5.60 8.79 -0.69
C ILE A 145 -6.96 9.46 -0.55
N LEU A 146 -6.98 10.58 0.15
CA LEU A 146 -8.19 11.39 0.32
C LEU A 146 -8.26 12.43 -0.81
N PRO A 147 -9.46 12.75 -1.35
CA PRO A 147 -9.61 13.68 -2.47
C PRO A 147 -8.96 15.06 -2.25
N GLU A 148 -8.91 15.53 -1.01
CA GLU A 148 -8.37 16.86 -0.65
C GLU A 148 -7.07 16.81 0.15
N ARG A 149 -6.52 15.60 0.40
CA ARG A 149 -5.27 15.42 1.14
C ARG A 149 -4.45 14.34 0.45
N ASP A 150 -3.40 14.78 -0.24
CA ASP A 150 -2.40 13.89 -0.83
C ASP A 150 -1.11 13.82 0.00
N ASP A 151 -1.17 14.34 1.24
CA ASP A 151 -0.07 14.37 2.17
C ASP A 151 0.32 12.94 2.58
N PHE A 152 -0.62 12.12 3.04
CA PHE A 152 -0.31 10.78 3.55
C PHE A 152 -1.18 9.72 2.88
N PHE A 153 -0.70 8.48 2.92
CA PHE A 153 -1.43 7.33 2.42
C PHE A 153 -1.96 6.48 3.58
N LEU A 154 -3.13 5.87 3.38
CA LEU A 154 -3.69 4.87 4.29
C LEU A 154 -3.31 3.48 3.79
N VAL A 155 -2.48 2.78 4.56
CA VAL A 155 -1.97 1.45 4.24
C VAL A 155 -2.75 0.38 5.03
N PRO A 156 -3.17 -0.73 4.39
CA PRO A 156 -3.97 -1.78 5.02
C PRO A 156 -3.10 -2.67 5.90
N LYS A 157 -2.76 -2.15 7.08
CA LYS A 157 -1.96 -2.84 8.07
C LYS A 157 -2.66 -2.74 9.41
N GLU A 158 -2.73 -3.89 10.07
CA GLU A 158 -3.30 -4.01 11.41
C GLU A 158 -2.20 -3.75 12.47
N PRO A 159 -2.55 -3.16 13.62
CA PRO A 159 -1.69 -3.13 14.79
C PRO A 159 -1.26 -4.54 15.21
N LYS A 160 -0.08 -4.66 15.84
CA LYS A 160 0.42 -5.97 16.32
C LYS A 160 -0.30 -6.47 17.57
N ARG A 161 -0.83 -5.56 18.39
CA ARG A 161 -1.56 -5.90 19.62
C ARG A 161 -3.03 -6.09 19.27
N GLU A 162 -3.69 -7.00 19.98
CA GLU A 162 -5.13 -7.17 19.82
C GLU A 162 -5.88 -5.93 20.29
N HIS A 163 -6.72 -5.40 19.41
CA HIS A 163 -7.61 -4.28 19.67
C HIS A 163 -9.00 -4.64 19.17
N SER A 164 -10.04 -4.08 19.79
CA SER A 164 -11.41 -4.19 19.28
C SER A 164 -11.49 -3.67 17.85
N HIS A 165 -12.18 -4.40 16.97
CA HIS A 165 -12.35 -4.03 15.56
C HIS A 165 -11.02 -3.82 14.80
N LEU A 166 -10.07 -4.75 14.96
CA LEU A 166 -8.72 -4.70 14.37
C LEU A 166 -8.73 -4.35 12.87
N ALA A 167 -9.68 -4.89 12.10
CA ALA A 167 -9.82 -4.64 10.67
C ALA A 167 -10.13 -3.16 10.32
N ARG A 168 -10.59 -2.33 11.26
CA ARG A 168 -10.85 -0.89 11.00
C ARG A 168 -9.59 -0.03 11.03
N TYR A 169 -8.47 -0.57 11.50
CA TYR A 169 -7.23 0.20 11.66
C TYR A 169 -6.44 0.24 10.36
N TRP A 170 -6.09 1.45 9.93
CA TRP A 170 -5.21 1.74 8.80
C TRP A 170 -3.95 2.41 9.31
N ARG A 171 -2.80 2.06 8.73
CA ARG A 171 -1.52 2.70 9.09
C ARG A 171 -1.28 3.92 8.20
N LEU A 172 -0.91 5.04 8.82
CA LEU A 172 -0.45 6.23 8.10
C LEU A 172 0.91 5.96 7.42
N SER A 173 1.08 6.48 6.21
CA SER A 173 2.32 6.41 5.44
C SER A 173 2.66 7.80 4.91
N PHE A 174 3.90 8.23 5.15
CA PHE A 174 4.41 9.57 4.80
C PHE A 174 5.52 9.49 3.75
N GLN A 175 5.48 8.48 2.89
CA GLN A 175 6.56 8.23 1.92
C GLN A 175 6.80 9.40 0.96
N LYS A 176 5.75 10.18 0.64
CA LYS A 176 5.87 11.38 -0.18
C LYS A 176 6.75 12.43 0.52
N GLN A 177 6.43 12.77 1.77
CA GLN A 177 7.22 13.71 2.58
C GLN A 177 8.61 13.17 2.86
N GLU A 178 8.75 11.89 3.18
CA GLU A 178 10.06 11.27 3.41
C GLU A 178 10.95 11.43 2.16
N ARG A 179 10.39 11.30 0.95
CA ARG A 179 11.12 11.53 -0.29
C ARG A 179 11.54 12.99 -0.47
N GLU A 180 10.66 13.93 -0.14
CA GLU A 180 10.94 15.37 -0.18
C GLU A 180 12.05 15.74 0.81
N LEU A 181 12.01 15.21 2.04
CA LEU A 181 13.04 15.44 3.05
C LEU A 181 14.41 14.86 2.64
N MET A 182 14.43 13.75 1.89
CA MET A 182 15.65 13.16 1.34
C MET A 182 16.14 13.82 0.05
N PHE A 183 15.34 14.69 -0.57
CA PHE A 183 15.71 15.35 -1.81
C PHE A 183 16.92 16.26 -1.59
N ASP A 184 17.90 16.19 -2.50
CA ASP A 184 19.16 16.95 -2.45
C ASP A 184 20.02 16.77 -1.16
N LYS A 185 19.76 15.72 -0.37
CA LYS A 185 20.61 15.37 0.78
C LYS A 185 21.74 14.45 0.34
N ASN A 186 22.74 15.05 -0.32
CA ASN A 186 23.82 14.34 -1.02
C ASN A 186 24.57 13.30 -0.16
N TRP A 187 24.83 13.59 1.11
CA TRP A 187 25.52 12.66 2.02
C TRP A 187 24.59 11.70 2.77
N MET A 188 23.31 12.01 2.87
CA MET A 188 22.35 11.21 3.63
C MET A 188 22.14 9.83 3.00
N LYS A 189 21.92 9.78 1.68
CA LYS A 189 21.66 8.50 0.99
C LYS A 189 22.85 7.53 1.03
N PRO A 190 24.09 7.97 0.76
CA PRO A 190 25.28 7.13 0.98
C PRO A 190 25.38 6.61 2.42
N THR A 191 25.20 7.47 3.43
CA THR A 191 25.27 7.05 4.85
C THR A 191 24.21 6.02 5.19
N ILE A 192 22.95 6.20 4.76
CA ILE A 192 21.90 5.19 4.94
C ILE A 192 22.29 3.88 4.27
N ARG A 193 22.84 3.90 3.06
CA ARG A 193 23.29 2.68 2.36
C ARG A 193 24.41 1.97 3.13
N VAL A 194 25.38 2.71 3.67
CA VAL A 194 26.43 2.13 4.53
C VAL A 194 25.82 1.49 5.78
N MET A 195 24.95 2.20 6.50
CA MET A 195 24.29 1.67 7.70
C MET A 195 23.45 0.42 7.40
N LYS A 196 22.73 0.40 6.28
CA LYS A 196 21.97 -0.77 5.82
C LYS A 196 22.89 -1.95 5.51
N CYS A 197 23.98 -1.69 4.79
CA CYS A 197 25.00 -2.70 4.47
C CYS A 197 25.61 -3.30 5.74
N MET A 198 25.98 -2.46 6.71
CA MET A 198 26.48 -2.92 8.03
C MET A 198 25.43 -3.75 8.76
N ARG A 199 24.17 -3.29 8.82
CA ARG A 199 23.06 -4.02 9.44
C ARG A 199 22.82 -5.37 8.78
N ASP A 200 22.91 -5.46 7.46
CA ASP A 200 22.74 -6.71 6.69
C ASP A 200 23.93 -7.66 6.91
N HIS A 201 25.16 -7.15 6.87
CA HIS A 201 26.38 -7.92 7.10
C HIS A 201 26.45 -8.49 8.53
N LEU A 202 26.13 -7.67 9.53
CA LEU A 202 26.14 -8.04 10.96
C LEU A 202 24.84 -8.73 11.41
N LYS A 203 23.86 -8.90 10.51
CA LYS A 203 22.55 -9.54 10.79
C LYS A 203 21.80 -8.90 11.96
N HIS A 204 21.90 -7.58 12.12
CA HIS A 204 21.17 -6.85 13.15
C HIS A 204 19.65 -6.88 12.87
N LYS A 205 18.84 -7.13 13.90
CA LYS A 205 17.36 -7.16 13.82
C LYS A 205 16.74 -5.76 13.79
N VAL A 206 17.25 -4.89 12.92
CA VAL A 206 16.78 -3.49 12.76
C VAL A 206 16.18 -3.32 11.37
N SER A 207 14.97 -2.78 11.30
CA SER A 207 14.30 -2.56 10.02
C SER A 207 14.98 -1.47 9.21
N SER A 208 14.92 -1.56 7.88
CA SER A 208 15.42 -0.49 6.99
C SER A 208 14.74 0.85 7.29
N TYR A 209 13.46 0.80 7.68
CA TYR A 209 12.70 2.00 8.03
C TYR A 209 13.23 2.65 9.32
N ALA A 210 13.58 1.87 10.35
CA ALA A 210 14.17 2.41 11.58
C ALA A 210 15.50 3.13 11.33
N ILE A 211 16.36 2.59 10.44
CA ILE A 211 17.58 3.29 10.02
C ILE A 211 17.25 4.62 9.33
N LYS A 212 16.24 4.63 8.45
CA LYS A 212 15.82 5.85 7.75
C LYS A 212 15.32 6.92 8.74
N THR A 213 14.54 6.53 9.74
CA THR A 213 13.98 7.43 10.75
C THR A 213 15.04 8.13 11.60
N VAL A 214 16.25 7.58 11.80
CA VAL A 214 17.30 8.27 12.59
C VAL A 214 17.72 9.62 11.98
N PHE A 215 17.46 9.83 10.69
CA PHE A 215 17.82 11.05 9.98
C PHE A 215 16.72 12.12 9.94
N PHE A 216 15.56 11.85 10.56
CA PHE A 216 14.37 12.73 10.56
C PHE A 216 13.72 12.80 11.93
#